data_AF-A0A3D0WSA0-F1
#
_entry.id   AF-A0A3D0WSA0-F1
#
_cell.length_a   1.000
_cell.length_b   1.000
_cell.length_c   1.000
_cell.angle_alpha   90.00
_cell.angle_beta   90.00
_cell.angle_gamma   90.00
#
_symmetry.space_group_name_H-M   'P 1'
#
loop_
_entity.id
_entity.type
_entity.pdbx_description
1 polymer ?
#
loop_
_entity_poly.entity_id
_entity_poly.type
_entity_poly.pdbx_seq_one_letter_code
_entity_poly.pdbx_strand_id
1 'polypeptide(L)' 'MKRKLLIRDLTLRDGQQSAFATRMNQSQVDRVLPYYRDANFYAMEVWGGAVPDSVMRYLGENPWDRLKK' A
#
# COMPACT_ATOMS: atom_id res chain seq x y z
N MET A 1 -10.44 1.11 32.57
CA MET A 1 -9.35 0.73 31.63
C MET A 1 -9.39 1.64 30.42
N LYS A 2 -8.28 2.26 30.00
CA LYS A 2 -8.23 3.03 28.74
C LYS A 2 -8.16 2.06 27.56
N ARG A 3 -9.02 2.24 26.56
CA ARG A 3 -8.99 1.45 25.32
C ARG A 3 -7.82 1.91 24.45
N LYS A 4 -7.03 0.97 23.93
CA LYS A 4 -5.97 1.25 22.96
C LYS A 4 -6.62 1.56 21.61
N LEU A 5 -6.29 2.71 21.02
CA LEU A 5 -6.69 3.03 19.65
C LEU A 5 -5.84 2.22 18.67
N LEU A 6 -6.50 1.58 17.71
CA LEU A 6 -5.86 0.81 16.65
C LEU A 6 -5.84 1.65 15.37
N ILE A 7 -4.67 1.81 14.76
CA ILE A 7 -4.50 2.60 13.55
C ILE A 7 -4.27 1.67 12.37
N ARG A 8 -5.06 1.86 11.30
CA ARG A 8 -4.89 1.16 10.03
C ARG A 8 -4.28 2.12 9.01
N ASP A 9 -3.11 1.77 8.48
CA ASP A 9 -2.52 2.54 7.39
C ASP A 9 -3.17 2.18 6.05
N LEU A 10 -3.36 3.20 5.21
CA LEU A 10 -3.97 3.09 3.88
C LEU A 10 -3.03 3.58 2.77
N THR A 11 -1.82 4.04 3.11
CA THR A 11 -0.95 4.80 2.21
C THR A 11 -0.64 4.03 0.92
N LEU A 12 -0.32 2.74 1.03
CA LEU A 12 0.09 1.90 -0.10
C LEU A 12 -1.07 1.41 -0.99
N ARG A 13 -2.33 1.52 -0.54
CA ARG A 13 -3.54 1.16 -1.31
C ARG A 13 -4.44 2.37 -1.52
N ASP A 14 -5.31 2.68 -0.56
CA ASP A 14 -6.37 3.67 -0.76
C ASP A 14 -5.83 5.11 -0.81
N GLY A 15 -4.73 5.38 -0.10
CA GLY A 15 -4.04 6.68 -0.12
C GLY A 15 -3.58 7.04 -1.52
N GLN A 16 -2.80 6.16 -2.16
CA GLN A 16 -2.40 6.38 -3.56
C GLN A 16 -3.55 6.36 -4.55
N GLN A 17 -4.55 5.50 -4.31
CA GLN A 17 -5.70 5.36 -5.18
C GLN A 17 -6.51 6.66 -5.22
N SER A 18 -6.66 7.30 -4.06
CA SER A 18 -7.41 8.55 -3.89
C SER A 18 -6.61 9.78 -4.33
N ALA A 19 -5.31 9.84 -3.99
CA ALA A 19 -4.53 11.06 -4.16
C ALA A 19 -3.83 11.17 -5.53
N PHE A 20 -3.46 10.06 -6.16
CA PHE A 20 -2.70 10.05 -7.41
C PHE A 20 -3.06 8.86 -8.30
N ALA A 21 -4.37 8.59 -8.35
CA ALA A 21 -5.02 7.67 -9.27
C ALA A 21 -4.45 6.25 -9.28
N THR A 22 -3.85 5.76 -8.19
CA THR A 22 -3.27 4.39 -8.10
C THR A 22 -1.99 4.19 -8.94
N ARG A 23 -1.18 5.24 -9.14
CA ARG A 23 0.01 5.20 -10.00
C ARG A 23 1.34 5.03 -9.27
N MET A 24 1.35 4.54 -8.03
CA MET A 24 2.60 4.21 -7.34
C MET A 24 3.22 2.95 -7.95
N ASN A 25 4.45 3.06 -8.45
CA ASN A 25 5.23 1.93 -8.97
C ASN A 25 5.93 1.15 -7.85
N GLN A 26 6.44 -0.06 -8.16
CA GLN A 26 7.01 -0.94 -7.13
C GLN A 26 8.25 -0.33 -6.47
N SER A 27 9.08 0.41 -7.22
CA SER A 27 10.29 1.03 -6.66
C SER A 27 9.96 2.08 -5.59
N GLN A 28 8.85 2.80 -5.75
CA GLN A 28 8.37 3.77 -4.76
C GLN A 28 7.83 3.08 -3.51
N VAL A 29 7.12 1.95 -3.67
CA VAL A 29 6.68 1.12 -2.54
C VAL A 29 7.90 0.58 -1.78
N ASP A 30 8.84 -0.05 -2.48
CA ASP A 30 10.05 -0.64 -1.88
C ASP A 30 10.88 0.40 -1.10
N ARG A 31 10.91 1.66 -1.58
CA ARG A 31 11.58 2.78 -0.89
C ARG A 31 10.98 3.11 0.48
N VAL A 32 9.66 2.94 0.67
CA VAL A 32 8.97 3.35 1.91
C VAL A 32 8.74 2.20 2.88
N LEU A 33 8.75 0.93 2.42
CA LEU A 33 8.55 -0.25 3.26
C LEU A 33 9.39 -0.28 4.55
N PRO A 34 10.67 0.14 4.58
CA PRO A 34 11.46 0.13 5.82
C PRO A 34 10.85 0.97 6.94
N TYR A 35 10.17 2.09 6.64
CA TYR A 35 9.57 2.96 7.65
C TYR A 35 8.37 2.33 8.35
N TYR A 36 7.71 1.35 7.72
CA TYR A 36 6.54 0.69 8.28
C TYR A 36 6.87 -0.24 9.44
N ARG A 37 8.11 -0.76 9.51
CA ARG A 37 8.54 -1.66 10.59
C ARG A 37 8.43 -1.01 11.96
N ASP A 38 8.77 0.27 12.04
CA ASP A 38 8.77 1.03 13.30
C ASP A 38 7.46 1.78 13.54
N ALA A 39 6.56 1.81 12.56
CA ALA A 39 5.31 2.57 12.62
C ALA A 39 4.23 1.93 13.53
N ASN A 40 4.34 0.64 13.84
CA ASN A 40 3.45 -0.07 14.78
C ASN A 40 1.95 0.03 14.46
N PHE A 41 1.59 0.05 13.17
CA PHE A 41 0.18 0.01 12.75
C PHE A 41 -0.49 -1.32 13.15
N TYR A 42 -1.78 -1.25 13.48
CA TYR A 42 -2.59 -2.44 13.75
C TYR A 42 -2.78 -3.29 12.49
N ALA A 43 -2.98 -2.63 11.36
CA ALA A 43 -3.09 -3.27 10.05
C ALA A 43 -2.61 -2.31 8.97
N MET A 44 -2.17 -2.86 7.85
CA MET A 44 -1.86 -2.11 6.65
C MET A 44 -2.75 -2.60 5.52
N GLU A 45 -3.35 -1.67 4.80
CA GLU A 45 -4.05 -1.97 3.57
C GLU A 45 -3.13 -1.69 2.38
N VAL A 46 -2.70 -2.76 1.72
CA VAL A 46 -1.63 -2.71 0.70
C VAL A 46 -2.05 -3.26 -0.65
N TRP A 47 -3.24 -3.88 -0.74
CA TRP A 47 -3.66 -4.62 -1.93
C TRP A 47 -5.19 -4.62 -2.09
N GLY A 48 -5.66 -5.00 -3.28
CA GLY A 48 -7.06 -4.92 -3.67
C GLY A 48 -7.45 -3.54 -4.22
N GLY A 49 -8.75 -3.25 -4.27
CA GLY A 49 -9.26 -2.03 -4.91
C GLY A 49 -8.83 -1.93 -6.38
N ALA A 50 -8.33 -0.76 -6.78
CA ALA A 50 -7.86 -0.53 -8.15
C ALA A 50 -6.38 -0.93 -8.36
N VAL A 51 -5.67 -1.39 -7.33
CA VAL A 51 -4.23 -1.69 -7.43
C VAL A 51 -3.95 -2.78 -8.48
N PRO A 52 -4.64 -3.94 -8.49
CA PRO A 52 -4.35 -4.98 -9.48
C PRO A 52 -4.53 -4.49 -10.93
N ASP A 53 -5.63 -3.80 -11.25
CA ASP A 53 -5.86 -3.23 -12.58
C ASP A 53 -4.78 -2.20 -12.93
N SER A 54 -4.50 -1.25 -12.04
CA SER A 54 -3.58 -0.16 -12.34
C SER A 54 -2.15 -0.63 -12.58
N VAL A 55 -1.68 -1.57 -11.76
CA VAL A 55 -0.33 -2.15 -11.84
C VAL A 55 -0.14 -2.86 -13.18
N MET A 56 -1.11 -3.67 -13.61
CA MET A 56 -1.05 -4.36 -14.90
C MET A 56 -1.22 -3.41 -16.09
N ARG A 57 -2.19 -2.49 -16.01
CA ARG A 57 -2.62 -1.68 -17.15
C ARG A 57 -1.72 -0.48 -17.43
N TYR A 58 -1.19 0.17 -16.39
CA TYR A 58 -0.50 1.46 -16.54
C TYR A 58 0.97 1.42 -16.13
N LEU A 59 1.38 0.47 -15.29
CA LEU A 59 2.73 0.44 -14.75
C LEU A 59 3.59 -0.67 -15.39
N GLY A 60 2.99 -1.57 -16.17
CA GLY A 60 3.70 -2.69 -16.79
C GLY A 60 4.28 -3.67 -15.76
N GLU A 61 3.67 -3.74 -14.59
CA GLU A 61 4.12 -4.53 -13.43
C GLU A 61 3.14 -5.68 -13.15
N ASN A 62 3.60 -6.68 -12.38
CA ASN A 62 2.76 -7.80 -11.94
C ASN A 62 2.20 -7.54 -10.52
N PRO A 63 0.87 -7.49 -10.32
CA PRO A 63 0.27 -7.19 -9.03
C PRO A 63 0.48 -8.29 -7.98
N TRP A 64 0.81 -9.51 -8.40
CA TRP A 64 1.14 -10.61 -7.51
C TRP A 64 2.57 -10.52 -6.98
N ASP A 65 3.49 -10.00 -7.77
CA ASP A 65 4.87 -9.76 -7.31
C ASP A 65 4.90 -8.62 -6.30
N ARG A 66 4.02 -7.62 -6.45
CA ARG A 66 3.80 -6.58 -5.44
C ARG A 66 3.31 -7.13 -4.11
N LEU A 67 2.42 -8.13 -4.12
CA LEU A 67 1.85 -8.72 -2.90
C LEU A 67 2.83 -9.64 -2.15
N LYS A 68 3.75 -10.28 -2.87
CA LYS A 68 4.72 -11.23 -2.29
C LYS A 68 5.86 -10.56 -1.53
N LYS A 69 6.20 -9.32 -1.91
CA LYS A 69 7.29 -8.53 -1.31
C LYS A 69 6.85 -7.92 0.01
#